data_AF-A0A6P6SPP7-F1
#
_entry.id   AF-A0A6P6SPP7-F1
#
_cell.length_a   1.000
_cell.length_b   1.000
_cell.length_c   1.000
_cell.angle_alpha   90.00
_cell.angle_beta   90.00
_cell.angle_gamma   90.00
#
_symmetry.space_group_name_H-M   'P 1'
#
loop_
_entity.id
_entity.type
_entity.pdbx_description
1 polymer ?
#
loop_
_entity_poly.entity_id
_entity_poly.type
_entity_poly.pdbx_seq_one_letter_code
_entity_poly.pdbx_strand_id
1 'polypeptide(L)'
;MLLVFCTPSNPISLWEKYEADLSNDLERTGFTNGYDSAYIRRCVLQDINRSLEQMGKHIGDYHLPDSKSFFVDGPRETGKTILYHALLATLRTQGYIALPVTSFGVAASILLAGRTTYSRFKIPLDASIAKTCQISKQSSTAKLIFMAKLILWDEASMAKRETIEAFDLLLKDIMDSDKPFGSKVMVFGSDFRQTLPVIQNATRDIQVQASFVNSTLWGSLQKVSLIKNMRAFLDKSFLEFLLRVGEGTEPENEDGRISLSNNILVPYDNKDSSLDRLCSNSYLLYILACSAAL
;
A
#
# COMPACT_ATOMS: atom_id res chain seq x y z
N MET A 1 -6.83 22.34 -21.64
CA MET A 1 -7.68 23.54 -21.48
C MET A 1 -9.06 23.45 -22.16
N LEU A 2 -9.36 22.46 -23.01
CA LEU A 2 -10.65 22.35 -23.71
C LEU A 2 -11.83 21.91 -22.80
N LEU A 3 -11.56 21.02 -21.83
CA LEU A 3 -12.53 20.60 -20.79
C LEU A 3 -12.85 21.69 -19.75
N VAL A 4 -12.06 22.78 -19.74
CA VAL A 4 -12.18 23.90 -18.80
C VAL A 4 -13.30 24.85 -19.21
N PHE A 5 -13.53 25.01 -20.53
CA PHE A 5 -14.49 25.98 -21.07
C PHE A 5 -15.60 25.36 -21.92
N CYS A 6 -15.50 24.07 -22.26
CA CYS A 6 -16.52 23.35 -23.02
C CYS A 6 -16.85 22.02 -22.33
N THR A 7 -18.13 21.64 -22.34
CA THR A 7 -18.58 20.25 -22.10
C THR A 7 -18.56 19.53 -23.44
N PRO A 8 -17.51 18.74 -23.77
CA PRO A 8 -17.44 18.07 -25.04
C PRO A 8 -18.52 16.99 -25.13
N SER A 9 -19.13 16.87 -26.31
CA SER A 9 -20.18 15.90 -26.61
C SER A 9 -19.71 14.45 -26.43
N ASN A 10 -18.40 14.20 -26.58
CA ASN A 10 -17.79 12.91 -26.35
C ASN A 10 -16.37 13.09 -25.75
N PRO A 11 -16.25 13.09 -24.40
CA PRO A 11 -14.96 13.25 -23.72
C PRO A 11 -14.00 12.08 -23.96
N ILE A 12 -14.53 10.87 -24.19
CA ILE A 12 -13.73 9.66 -24.41
C ILE A 12 -13.03 9.73 -25.76
N SER A 13 -13.72 10.12 -26.83
CA SER A 13 -13.09 10.23 -28.15
C SER A 13 -12.00 11.33 -28.20
N LEU A 14 -12.16 12.40 -27.41
CA LEU A 14 -11.11 13.39 -27.23
C LEU A 14 -9.91 12.82 -26.47
N TRP A 15 -10.16 12.04 -25.41
CA TRP A 15 -9.09 11.35 -24.70
C TRP A 15 -8.33 10.39 -25.62
N GLU A 16 -9.02 9.51 -26.34
CA GLU A 16 -8.41 8.56 -27.28
C GLU A 16 -7.60 9.26 -28.38
N LYS A 17 -8.05 10.43 -28.82
CA LYS A 17 -7.37 11.20 -29.87
C LYS A 17 -6.10 11.90 -29.40
N TYR A 18 -6.07 12.39 -28.15
CA TYR A 18 -5.02 13.29 -27.66
C TYR A 18 -4.19 12.71 -26.50
N GLU A 19 -4.48 11.49 -26.04
CA GLU A 19 -3.74 10.84 -24.95
C GLU A 19 -2.26 10.68 -25.25
N ALA A 20 -1.89 10.29 -26.46
CA ALA A 20 -0.49 10.15 -26.87
C ALA A 20 0.24 11.50 -26.85
N ASP A 21 -0.39 12.57 -27.35
CA ASP A 21 0.19 13.92 -27.34
C ASP A 21 0.39 14.44 -25.92
N LEU A 22 -0.61 14.27 -25.05
CA LEU A 22 -0.53 14.67 -23.64
C LEU A 22 0.54 13.86 -22.88
N SER A 23 0.68 12.58 -23.20
CA SER A 23 1.72 11.72 -22.63
C SER A 23 3.12 12.16 -23.06
N ASN A 24 3.29 12.48 -24.35
CA ASN A 24 4.55 13.01 -24.90
C ASN A 24 4.93 14.36 -24.26
N ASP A 25 3.96 15.23 -24.00
CA ASP A 25 4.20 16.50 -23.32
C ASP A 25 4.64 16.31 -21.87
N LEU A 26 4.07 15.32 -21.17
CA LEU A 26 4.49 14.96 -19.82
C LEU A 26 5.91 14.36 -19.82
N GLU A 27 6.24 13.50 -20.77
CA GLU A 27 7.58 12.93 -20.94
C GLU A 27 8.66 14.00 -21.13
N ARG A 28 8.34 15.05 -21.89
CA ARG A 28 9.24 16.20 -22.11
C ARG A 28 9.59 16.98 -20.84
N THR A 29 8.79 16.85 -19.78
CA THR A 29 9.11 17.48 -18.48
C THR A 29 10.23 16.78 -17.72
N GLY A 30 10.69 15.60 -18.19
CA GLY A 30 11.81 14.86 -17.62
C GLY A 30 11.49 14.09 -16.33
N PHE A 31 10.30 14.27 -15.75
CA PHE A 31 9.86 13.58 -14.53
C PHE A 31 9.52 12.10 -14.73
N THR A 32 9.26 11.66 -15.96
CA THR A 32 8.78 10.30 -16.27
C THR A 32 9.74 9.46 -17.10
N ASN A 33 11.01 9.90 -17.25
CA ASN A 33 12.01 9.12 -17.98
C ASN A 33 12.23 7.74 -17.33
N GLY A 34 11.97 6.68 -18.10
CA GLY A 34 12.13 5.28 -17.67
C GLY A 34 10.87 4.63 -17.10
N TYR A 35 9.74 5.33 -17.02
CA TYR A 35 8.46 4.75 -16.64
C TYR A 35 7.67 4.24 -17.85
N ASP A 36 6.89 3.17 -17.66
CA ASP A 36 6.05 2.58 -18.72
C ASP A 36 4.92 3.54 -19.16
N SER A 37 4.55 3.44 -20.43
CA SER A 37 3.42 4.11 -21.09
C SER A 37 2.14 4.15 -20.25
N ALA A 38 1.82 3.05 -19.55
CA ALA A 38 0.65 2.99 -18.69
C ALA A 38 0.75 3.92 -17.48
N TYR A 39 1.95 4.12 -16.92
CA TYR A 39 2.19 5.07 -15.83
C TYR A 39 2.02 6.51 -16.32
N ILE A 40 2.57 6.83 -17.48
CA ILE A 40 2.53 8.16 -18.08
C ILE A 40 1.08 8.55 -18.40
N ARG A 41 0.34 7.63 -19.03
CA ARG A 41 -1.11 7.76 -19.26
C ARG A 41 -1.88 8.10 -17.97
N ARG A 42 -1.51 7.50 -16.83
CA ARG A 42 -2.16 7.77 -15.54
C ARG A 42 -1.81 9.16 -14.98
N CYS A 43 -0.57 9.60 -15.11
CA CYS A 43 -0.18 10.95 -14.69
C CYS A 43 -0.97 12.01 -15.46
N VAL A 44 -1.16 11.81 -16.78
CA VAL A 44 -2.01 12.69 -17.58
C VAL A 44 -3.46 12.71 -17.05
N LEU A 45 -4.04 11.56 -16.72
CA LEU A 45 -5.39 11.49 -16.15
C LEU A 45 -5.49 12.18 -14.78
N GLN A 46 -4.46 12.08 -13.94
CA GLN A 46 -4.40 12.77 -12.65
C GLN A 46 -4.32 14.29 -12.82
N ASP A 47 -3.54 14.78 -13.79
CA ASP A 47 -3.44 16.21 -14.06
C ASP A 47 -4.75 16.76 -14.67
N ILE A 48 -5.44 15.96 -15.50
CA ILE A 48 -6.80 16.27 -15.95
C ILE A 48 -7.76 16.32 -14.76
N ASN A 49 -7.74 15.32 -13.87
CA ASN A 49 -8.63 15.30 -12.70
C ASN A 49 -8.38 16.49 -11.77
N ARG A 50 -7.12 16.82 -11.48
CA ARG A 50 -6.75 18.00 -10.67
C ARG A 50 -7.29 19.29 -11.28
N SER A 51 -7.22 19.40 -12.61
CA SER A 51 -7.78 20.56 -13.34
C SER A 51 -9.31 20.60 -13.25
N LEU A 52 -9.99 19.45 -13.29
CA LEU A 52 -11.44 19.34 -13.13
C LEU A 52 -11.90 19.66 -11.70
N GLU A 53 -11.16 19.20 -10.70
CA GLU A 53 -11.46 19.42 -9.27
C GLU A 53 -11.45 20.90 -8.89
N GLN A 54 -10.54 21.70 -9.46
CA GLN A 54 -10.53 23.16 -9.29
C GLN A 54 -11.83 23.83 -9.73
N MET A 55 -12.66 23.16 -10.54
CA MET A 55 -13.94 23.64 -11.03
C MET A 55 -15.14 22.90 -10.41
N GLY A 56 -14.92 22.10 -9.36
CA GLY A 56 -15.97 21.32 -8.71
C GLY A 56 -16.50 20.15 -9.55
N LYS A 57 -15.70 19.64 -10.50
CA LYS A 57 -16.03 18.51 -11.37
C LYS A 57 -15.07 17.35 -11.11
N HIS A 58 -15.48 16.12 -11.39
CA HIS A 58 -14.63 14.94 -11.23
C HIS A 58 -14.38 14.25 -12.56
N ILE A 59 -13.21 13.63 -12.74
CA ILE A 59 -12.88 12.86 -13.96
C ILE A 59 -13.89 11.73 -14.23
N GLY A 60 -14.48 11.21 -13.15
CA GLY A 60 -15.56 10.22 -13.20
C GLY A 60 -16.84 10.71 -13.89
N ASP A 61 -17.12 12.02 -13.89
CA ASP A 61 -18.29 12.61 -14.58
C ASP A 61 -18.16 12.51 -16.10
N TYR A 62 -16.93 12.37 -16.59
CA TYR A 62 -16.58 12.35 -18.01
C TYR A 62 -16.30 10.94 -18.53
N HIS A 63 -16.56 9.91 -17.71
CA HIS A 63 -16.28 8.50 -18.04
C HIS A 63 -14.82 8.24 -18.42
N LEU A 64 -13.92 9.14 -18.00
CA LEU A 64 -12.49 9.01 -18.19
C LEU A 64 -11.92 8.00 -17.18
N PRO A 65 -10.79 7.32 -17.47
CA PRO A 65 -10.23 6.32 -16.57
C PRO A 65 -9.84 6.94 -15.22
N ASP A 66 -10.60 6.61 -14.18
CA ASP A 66 -10.35 7.00 -12.80
C ASP A 66 -9.68 5.83 -12.06
N SER A 67 -8.46 6.03 -11.55
CA SER A 67 -7.77 4.98 -10.81
C SER A 67 -8.36 4.87 -9.42
N LYS A 68 -9.12 3.79 -9.19
CA LYS A 68 -9.73 3.51 -7.88
C LYS A 68 -8.84 2.66 -6.97
N SER A 69 -7.60 2.38 -7.36
CA SER A 69 -6.72 1.47 -6.64
C SER A 69 -5.39 2.14 -6.29
N PHE A 70 -5.05 2.13 -5.01
CA PHE A 70 -3.91 2.83 -4.44
C PHE A 70 -2.97 1.85 -3.74
N PHE A 71 -1.69 2.15 -3.74
CA PHE A 71 -0.68 1.51 -2.90
C PHE A 71 -0.01 2.59 -2.04
N VAL A 72 -0.17 2.48 -0.73
CA VAL A 72 0.49 3.33 0.26
C VAL A 72 1.79 2.67 0.65
N ASP A 73 2.88 3.13 0.05
CA ASP A 73 4.23 2.84 0.51
C ASP A 73 4.55 3.76 1.70
N GLY A 74 5.26 3.23 2.66
CA GLY A 74 5.78 4.04 3.75
C GLY A 74 6.71 3.20 4.59
N PRO A 75 7.92 3.68 4.91
CA PRO A 75 8.75 3.03 5.89
C PRO A 75 7.98 2.81 7.19
N ARG A 76 8.45 1.86 8.00
CA ARG A 76 7.96 1.72 9.38
C ARG A 76 7.87 3.09 10.04
N GLU A 77 6.79 3.29 10.80
CA GLU A 77 6.59 4.48 11.64
C GLU A 77 6.28 5.81 10.91
N THR A 78 5.98 5.77 9.61
CA THR A 78 5.50 6.95 8.86
C THR A 78 4.03 7.28 9.03
N GLY A 79 3.35 6.63 9.98
CA GLY A 79 1.94 6.91 10.30
C GLY A 79 0.92 6.26 9.37
N LYS A 80 1.28 5.26 8.55
CA LYS A 80 0.34 4.50 7.69
C LYS A 80 -0.92 4.04 8.43
N THR A 81 -0.76 3.45 9.61
CA THR A 81 -1.89 2.99 10.43
C THR A 81 -2.81 4.14 10.84
N ILE A 82 -2.26 5.31 11.17
CA ILE A 82 -3.03 6.51 11.53
C ILE A 82 -3.84 6.98 10.31
N LEU A 83 -3.22 7.01 9.12
CA LEU A 83 -3.91 7.32 7.87
C LEU A 83 -5.07 6.35 7.63
N TYR A 84 -4.85 5.04 7.81
CA TYR A 84 -5.89 4.03 7.62
C TYR A 84 -7.04 4.24 8.61
N HIS A 85 -6.74 4.51 9.88
CA HIS A 85 -7.77 4.81 10.89
C HIS A 85 -8.58 6.06 10.51
N ALA A 86 -7.93 7.13 10.05
CA ALA A 86 -8.62 8.33 9.60
C ALA A 86 -9.56 8.06 8.42
N LEU A 87 -9.09 7.33 7.40
CA LEU A 87 -9.90 6.94 6.23
C LEU A 87 -11.10 6.08 6.65
N LEU A 88 -10.87 5.05 7.46
CA LEU A 88 -11.91 4.15 7.94
C LEU A 88 -12.94 4.88 8.80
N ALA A 89 -12.50 5.75 9.71
CA ALA A 89 -13.38 6.55 10.56
C ALA A 89 -14.24 7.49 9.71
N THR A 90 -13.64 8.21 8.77
CA THR A 90 -14.34 9.17 7.90
C THR A 90 -15.46 8.49 7.13
N LEU A 91 -15.18 7.37 6.45
CA LEU A 91 -16.20 6.62 5.71
C LEU A 91 -17.30 6.08 6.61
N ARG A 92 -16.95 5.57 7.79
CA ARG A 92 -17.94 5.04 8.75
C ARG A 92 -18.85 6.13 9.32
N THR A 93 -18.33 7.33 9.58
CA THR A 93 -19.15 8.47 10.03
C THR A 93 -20.16 8.92 8.98
N GLN A 94 -19.85 8.70 7.70
CA GLN A 94 -20.75 8.94 6.57
C GLN A 94 -21.72 7.77 6.31
N GLY A 95 -21.72 6.74 7.16
CA GLY A 95 -22.58 5.56 7.00
C GLY A 95 -22.10 4.58 5.93
N TYR A 96 -20.91 4.75 5.36
CA TYR A 96 -20.37 3.84 4.37
C TYR A 96 -19.69 2.62 4.99
N ILE A 97 -19.70 1.52 4.24
CA ILE A 97 -19.02 0.29 4.63
C ILE A 97 -17.58 0.34 4.10
N ALA A 98 -16.62 0.27 5.02
CA ALA A 98 -15.20 0.10 4.73
C ALA A 98 -14.69 -1.20 5.36
N LEU A 99 -14.00 -2.03 4.57
CA LEU A 99 -13.49 -3.33 4.98
C LEU A 99 -11.97 -3.28 5.18
N PRO A 100 -11.48 -3.09 6.41
CA PRO A 100 -10.06 -3.26 6.70
C PRO A 100 -9.71 -4.74 6.79
N VAL A 101 -8.67 -5.12 6.06
CA VAL A 101 -8.09 -6.46 6.06
C VAL A 101 -6.57 -6.37 6.11
N THR A 102 -5.93 -7.49 6.45
CA THR A 102 -4.48 -7.61 6.42
C THR A 102 -4.03 -9.05 6.16
N SER A 103 -2.82 -9.20 5.62
CA SER A 103 -2.18 -10.50 5.42
C SER A 103 -1.73 -11.16 6.73
N PHE A 104 -1.57 -10.39 7.82
CA PHE A 104 -0.98 -10.89 9.08
C PHE A 104 -1.96 -10.84 10.26
N GLY A 105 -2.04 -11.92 11.03
CA GLY A 105 -3.01 -12.09 12.12
C GLY A 105 -2.91 -11.00 13.20
N VAL A 106 -1.71 -10.68 13.66
CA VAL A 106 -1.51 -9.66 14.71
C VAL A 106 -1.78 -8.25 14.17
N ALA A 107 -1.48 -7.98 12.89
CA ALA A 107 -1.83 -6.69 12.29
C ALA A 107 -3.36 -6.47 12.23
N ALA A 108 -4.15 -7.54 12.22
CA ALA A 108 -5.61 -7.44 12.11
C ALA A 108 -6.23 -6.81 13.36
N SER A 109 -5.64 -7.03 14.54
CA SER A 109 -6.12 -6.43 15.79
C SER A 109 -5.78 -4.93 15.91
N ILE A 110 -4.78 -4.46 15.15
CA ILE A 110 -4.38 -3.04 15.12
C ILE A 110 -5.34 -2.21 14.26
N LEU A 111 -5.95 -2.82 13.24
CA LEU A 111 -6.97 -2.17 12.42
C LEU A 111 -8.35 -2.26 13.09
N LEU A 112 -9.06 -1.14 13.23
CA LEU A 112 -10.40 -1.11 13.81
C LEU A 112 -11.40 -1.95 12.99
N ALA A 113 -11.91 -3.03 13.60
CA ALA A 113 -12.70 -4.08 12.95
C ALA A 113 -11.96 -4.82 11.81
N GLY A 114 -10.63 -4.85 11.91
CA GLY A 114 -9.75 -5.59 11.03
C GLY A 114 -9.96 -7.09 11.12
N ARG A 115 -9.75 -7.77 10.00
CA ARG A 115 -9.69 -9.23 9.93
C ARG A 115 -8.56 -9.64 9.00
N THR A 116 -8.08 -10.86 9.13
CA THR A 116 -7.17 -11.38 8.11
C THR A 116 -7.89 -11.50 6.76
N THR A 117 -7.19 -11.23 5.67
CA THR A 117 -7.74 -11.35 4.32
C THR A 117 -8.29 -12.75 4.08
N TYR A 118 -7.55 -13.79 4.47
CA TYR A 118 -7.95 -15.18 4.36
C TYR A 118 -9.29 -15.48 5.07
N SER A 119 -9.48 -14.97 6.30
CA SER A 119 -10.74 -15.19 7.03
C SER A 119 -11.90 -14.36 6.47
N ARG A 120 -11.64 -13.14 5.98
CA ARG A 120 -12.68 -12.24 5.47
C ARG A 120 -13.22 -12.69 4.12
N PHE A 121 -12.33 -13.13 3.22
CA PHE A 121 -12.66 -13.43 1.83
C PHE A 121 -12.55 -14.91 1.48
N LYS A 122 -12.31 -15.78 2.46
CA LYS A 122 -12.19 -17.24 2.27
C LYS A 122 -11.24 -17.60 1.13
N ILE A 123 -10.12 -16.87 1.05
CA ILE A 123 -9.09 -17.13 0.04
C ILE A 123 -8.41 -18.46 0.39
N PRO A 124 -8.26 -19.39 -0.57
CA PRO A 124 -7.51 -20.62 -0.35
C PRO A 124 -6.08 -20.31 0.09
N LEU A 125 -5.56 -21.04 1.08
CA LEU A 125 -4.17 -20.90 1.53
C LEU A 125 -3.17 -21.29 0.42
N ASP A 126 -3.61 -22.18 -0.47
CA ASP A 126 -2.88 -22.52 -1.68
C ASP A 126 -3.60 -22.00 -2.94
N ALA A 127 -3.36 -20.72 -3.24
CA ALA A 127 -3.88 -20.06 -4.45
C ALA A 127 -3.26 -20.62 -5.75
N SER A 128 -2.19 -21.45 -5.68
CA SER A 128 -1.61 -22.09 -6.86
C SER A 128 -2.45 -23.27 -7.36
N ILE A 129 -3.18 -23.93 -6.46
CA ILE A 129 -4.06 -25.07 -6.78
C ILE A 129 -5.49 -24.61 -7.08
N ALA A 130 -5.99 -23.58 -6.38
CA ALA A 130 -7.34 -23.06 -6.54
C ALA A 130 -7.31 -21.69 -7.22
N LYS A 131 -7.60 -21.66 -8.53
CA LYS A 131 -7.61 -20.42 -9.35
C LYS A 131 -8.70 -19.41 -8.96
N THR A 132 -9.65 -19.79 -8.10
CA THR A 132 -10.81 -18.97 -7.75
C THR A 132 -11.19 -19.09 -6.28
N CYS A 133 -11.59 -17.97 -5.68
CA CYS A 133 -12.06 -17.93 -4.30
C CYS A 133 -13.47 -18.57 -4.18
N GLN A 134 -13.72 -19.33 -3.11
CA GLN A 134 -14.96 -20.09 -2.92
C GLN A 134 -16.11 -19.26 -2.30
N ILE A 135 -16.36 -18.06 -2.81
CA ILE A 135 -17.49 -17.22 -2.36
C ILE A 135 -18.59 -17.25 -3.42
N SER A 136 -19.74 -17.80 -3.06
CA SER A 136 -20.94 -17.69 -3.89
C SER A 136 -21.43 -16.24 -3.93
N LYS A 137 -21.85 -15.76 -5.11
CA LYS A 137 -22.46 -14.43 -5.30
C LYS A 137 -23.67 -14.17 -4.40
N GLN A 138 -24.38 -15.23 -4.00
CA GLN A 138 -25.56 -15.11 -3.15
C GLN A 138 -25.23 -15.03 -1.64
N SER A 139 -23.97 -15.24 -1.27
CA SER A 139 -23.55 -15.25 0.13
C SER A 139 -23.63 -13.86 0.78
N SER A 140 -23.76 -13.83 2.10
CA SER A 140 -23.70 -12.58 2.89
C SER A 140 -22.35 -11.87 2.74
N THR A 141 -21.26 -12.63 2.58
CA THR A 141 -19.92 -12.06 2.32
C THR A 141 -19.87 -11.36 0.96
N ALA A 142 -20.44 -11.95 -0.09
CA ALA A 142 -20.50 -11.30 -1.41
C ALA A 142 -21.33 -10.00 -1.35
N LYS A 143 -22.48 -10.01 -0.66
CA LYS A 143 -23.27 -8.80 -0.42
C LYS A 143 -22.49 -7.73 0.34
N LEU A 144 -21.73 -8.12 1.37
CA LEU A 144 -20.89 -7.20 2.12
C LEU A 144 -19.80 -6.56 1.24
N ILE A 145 -19.14 -7.36 0.40
CA ILE A 145 -18.16 -6.87 -0.58
C ILE A 145 -18.83 -5.92 -1.57
N PHE A 146 -19.99 -6.30 -2.10
CA PHE A 146 -20.76 -5.48 -3.02
C PHE A 146 -21.14 -4.12 -2.43
N MET A 147 -21.56 -4.07 -1.17
CA MET A 147 -21.91 -2.81 -0.50
C MET A 147 -20.70 -1.99 -0.03
N ALA A 148 -19.52 -2.60 0.10
CA ALA A 148 -18.32 -1.90 0.55
C ALA A 148 -17.90 -0.80 -0.44
N LYS A 149 -17.66 0.40 0.09
CA LYS A 149 -17.11 1.54 -0.65
C LYS A 149 -15.59 1.48 -0.73
N LEU A 150 -14.95 0.96 0.32
CA LEU A 150 -13.50 0.83 0.43
C LEU A 150 -13.13 -0.57 0.93
N ILE A 151 -12.10 -1.15 0.33
CA ILE A 151 -11.37 -2.30 0.88
C ILE A 151 -9.93 -1.85 1.09
N LEU A 152 -9.50 -1.89 2.35
CA LEU A 152 -8.16 -1.49 2.76
C LEU A 152 -7.39 -2.74 3.16
N TRP A 153 -6.28 -3.03 2.49
CA TRP A 153 -5.46 -4.21 2.72
C TRP A 153 -4.06 -3.81 3.21
N ASP A 154 -3.82 -3.97 4.51
CA ASP A 154 -2.52 -3.71 5.14
C ASP A 154 -1.60 -4.93 5.12
N GLU A 155 -0.30 -4.71 5.18
CA GLU A 155 0.74 -5.73 4.99
C GLU A 155 0.58 -6.51 3.67
N ALA A 156 0.29 -5.78 2.58
CA ALA A 156 0.11 -6.36 1.26
C ALA A 156 1.40 -6.98 0.67
N SER A 157 2.60 -6.54 1.08
CA SER A 157 3.88 -7.12 0.64
C SER A 157 4.07 -8.56 1.12
N MET A 158 3.41 -8.95 2.20
CA MET A 158 3.46 -10.31 2.74
C MET A 158 2.54 -11.28 1.98
N ALA A 159 1.59 -10.75 1.19
CA ALA A 159 0.72 -11.59 0.38
C ALA A 159 1.43 -12.03 -0.91
N LYS A 160 1.27 -13.30 -1.26
CA LYS A 160 1.73 -13.80 -2.56
C LYS A 160 0.96 -13.11 -3.68
N ARG A 161 1.63 -12.85 -4.80
CA ARG A 161 1.05 -12.32 -6.03
C ARG A 161 -0.25 -13.04 -6.41
N GLU A 162 -0.21 -14.37 -6.41
CA GLU A 162 -1.33 -15.23 -6.80
C GLU A 162 -2.54 -15.03 -5.88
N THR A 163 -2.33 -14.70 -4.60
CA THR A 163 -3.42 -14.40 -3.65
C THR A 163 -4.12 -13.10 -4.03
N ILE A 164 -3.37 -12.08 -4.44
CA ILE A 164 -3.94 -10.79 -4.83
C ILE A 164 -4.64 -10.90 -6.19
N GLU A 165 -4.09 -11.66 -7.13
CA GLU A 165 -4.71 -11.92 -8.43
C GLU A 165 -6.00 -12.75 -8.29
N ALA A 166 -6.00 -13.79 -7.44
CA ALA A 166 -7.23 -14.53 -7.13
C ALA A 166 -8.29 -13.64 -6.47
N PHE A 167 -7.87 -12.66 -5.66
CA PHE A 167 -8.77 -11.68 -5.06
C PHE A 167 -9.32 -10.69 -6.09
N ASP A 168 -8.53 -10.24 -7.05
CA ASP A 168 -8.99 -9.43 -8.20
C ASP A 168 -10.08 -10.17 -8.98
N LEU A 169 -9.84 -11.43 -9.34
CA LEU A 169 -10.82 -12.27 -10.04
C LEU A 169 -12.12 -12.43 -9.25
N LEU A 170 -12.03 -12.62 -7.93
CA LEU A 170 -13.20 -12.66 -7.05
C LEU A 170 -14.00 -11.35 -7.10
N LEU A 171 -13.33 -10.19 -7.03
CA LEU A 171 -14.02 -8.91 -7.07
C LEU A 171 -14.65 -8.64 -8.43
N LYS A 172 -13.97 -8.99 -9.52
CA LYS A 172 -14.54 -8.91 -10.88
C LYS A 172 -15.81 -9.73 -11.01
N ASP A 173 -15.80 -10.96 -10.48
CA ASP A 173 -16.97 -11.85 -10.51
C ASP A 173 -18.13 -11.31 -9.66
N ILE A 174 -17.86 -10.88 -8.42
CA ILE A 174 -18.91 -10.33 -7.52
C ILE A 174 -19.51 -9.03 -8.07
N MET A 175 -18.69 -8.19 -8.70
CA MET A 175 -19.09 -6.87 -9.18
C MET A 175 -19.58 -6.87 -10.63
N ASP A 176 -19.51 -8.00 -11.32
CA ASP A 176 -19.84 -8.14 -12.74
C ASP A 176 -19.11 -7.10 -13.61
N SER A 177 -17.78 -7.02 -13.42
CA SER A 177 -16.95 -6.01 -14.07
C SER A 177 -15.57 -6.56 -14.37
N ASP A 178 -15.10 -6.43 -15.62
CA ASP A 178 -13.75 -6.85 -16.03
C ASP A 178 -12.65 -5.87 -15.62
N LYS A 179 -13.03 -4.73 -15.02
CA LYS A 179 -12.07 -3.72 -14.55
C LYS A 179 -11.33 -4.23 -13.31
N PRO A 180 -10.07 -3.78 -13.07
CA PRO A 180 -9.32 -4.15 -11.87
C PRO A 180 -10.16 -3.99 -10.60
N PHE A 181 -10.11 -5.01 -9.76
CA PHE A 181 -10.80 -5.15 -8.48
C PHE A 181 -12.32 -4.92 -8.56
N GLY A 182 -12.94 -5.23 -9.70
CA GLY A 182 -14.37 -5.03 -9.90
C GLY A 182 -14.79 -3.56 -9.74
N SER A 183 -13.91 -2.61 -10.07
CA SER A 183 -14.09 -1.17 -9.86
C SER A 183 -14.27 -0.74 -8.39
N LYS A 184 -13.89 -1.58 -7.43
CA LYS A 184 -13.84 -1.20 -6.01
C LYS A 184 -12.73 -0.20 -5.74
N VAL A 185 -12.96 0.65 -4.74
CA VAL A 185 -11.88 1.47 -4.19
C VAL A 185 -11.00 0.55 -3.34
N MET A 186 -9.77 0.36 -3.79
CA MET A 186 -8.75 -0.46 -3.13
C MET A 186 -7.65 0.42 -2.57
N VAL A 187 -7.28 0.21 -1.31
CA VAL A 187 -6.07 0.80 -0.73
C VAL A 187 -5.21 -0.31 -0.18
N PHE A 188 -4.13 -0.63 -0.87
CA PHE A 188 -3.09 -1.51 -0.38
C PHE A 188 -2.09 -0.73 0.45
N GLY A 189 -1.58 -1.35 1.49
CA GLY A 189 -0.62 -0.75 2.41
C GLY A 189 0.49 -1.72 2.71
N SER A 190 1.75 -1.31 2.57
CA SER A 190 2.86 -2.15 3.02
C SER A 190 4.19 -1.42 3.05
N ASP A 191 5.25 -2.14 3.43
CA ASP A 191 6.63 -1.68 3.41
C ASP A 191 7.50 -2.80 2.82
N PHE A 192 7.87 -2.68 1.54
CA PHE A 192 8.68 -3.70 0.87
C PHE A 192 10.10 -3.82 1.42
N ARG A 193 10.53 -2.88 2.27
CA ARG A 193 11.79 -2.95 3.04
C ARG A 193 11.73 -3.92 4.22
N GLN A 194 10.55 -4.40 4.60
CA GLN A 194 10.38 -5.31 5.73
C GLN A 194 10.41 -6.77 5.27
N THR A 195 9.24 -7.34 4.99
CA THR A 195 9.11 -8.76 4.70
C THR A 195 8.34 -8.99 3.41
N LEU A 196 8.93 -9.80 2.54
CA LEU A 196 8.31 -10.39 1.36
C LEU A 196 7.43 -11.61 1.75
N PRO A 197 6.67 -12.19 0.80
CA PRO A 197 5.88 -13.37 1.09
C PRO A 197 6.76 -14.53 1.58
N VAL A 198 6.29 -15.23 2.61
CA VAL A 198 7.01 -16.37 3.18
C VAL A 198 6.79 -17.59 2.31
N ILE A 199 7.86 -18.11 1.71
CA ILE A 199 7.87 -19.31 0.88
C ILE A 199 9.00 -20.22 1.37
N GLN A 200 8.64 -21.40 1.85
CA GLN A 200 9.62 -22.35 2.38
C GLN A 200 10.59 -22.78 1.28
N ASN A 201 11.89 -22.76 1.59
CA ASN A 201 12.97 -23.18 0.71
C ASN A 201 13.01 -22.48 -0.66
N ALA A 202 12.46 -21.27 -0.75
CA ALA A 202 12.48 -20.49 -1.99
C ALA A 202 13.85 -19.84 -2.23
N THR A 203 14.28 -19.86 -3.48
CA THR A 203 15.38 -19.02 -3.96
C THR A 203 14.93 -17.56 -4.03
N ARG A 204 15.89 -16.63 -4.14
CA ARG A 204 15.61 -15.19 -4.32
C ARG A 204 14.68 -14.95 -5.52
N ASP A 205 14.92 -15.63 -6.63
CA ASP A 205 14.10 -15.48 -7.85
C ASP A 205 12.65 -15.90 -7.61
N ILE A 206 12.42 -17.04 -6.92
CA ILE A 206 11.07 -17.49 -6.57
C ILE A 206 10.37 -16.47 -5.66
N GLN A 207 11.10 -15.93 -4.68
CA GLN A 207 10.54 -14.94 -3.75
C GLN A 207 10.17 -13.63 -4.44
N VAL A 208 11.01 -13.16 -5.37
CA VAL A 208 10.73 -11.99 -6.21
C VAL A 208 9.51 -12.28 -7.09
N GLN A 209 9.48 -13.39 -7.81
CA GLN A 209 8.36 -13.75 -8.70
C GLN A 209 7.01 -13.85 -7.98
N ALA A 210 7.02 -14.31 -6.73
CA ALA A 210 5.82 -14.38 -5.90
C ALA A 210 5.44 -13.05 -5.24
N SER A 211 6.26 -12.01 -5.34
CA SER A 211 5.97 -10.70 -4.77
C SER A 211 4.91 -9.96 -5.58
N PHE A 212 4.09 -9.16 -4.89
CA PHE A 212 3.02 -8.38 -5.53
C PHE A 212 3.54 -7.45 -6.63
N VAL A 213 4.78 -6.96 -6.53
CA VAL A 213 5.39 -6.09 -7.54
C VAL A 213 5.51 -6.75 -8.92
N ASN A 214 5.52 -8.09 -8.98
CA ASN A 214 5.54 -8.87 -10.22
C ASN A 214 4.14 -9.27 -10.72
N SER A 215 3.08 -8.72 -10.13
CA SER A 215 1.72 -8.84 -10.66
C SER A 215 1.51 -7.88 -11.82
N THR A 216 0.71 -8.29 -12.81
CA THR A 216 0.20 -7.38 -13.85
C THR A 216 -0.66 -6.25 -13.25
N LEU A 217 -1.25 -6.47 -12.08
CA LEU A 217 -2.04 -5.48 -11.35
C LEU A 217 -1.17 -4.37 -10.75
N TRP A 218 0.10 -4.62 -10.46
CA TRP A 218 1.00 -3.66 -9.80
C TRP A 218 1.15 -2.36 -10.60
N GLY A 219 1.21 -2.49 -11.93
CA GLY A 219 1.24 -1.36 -12.84
C GLY A 219 0.02 -0.46 -12.64
N SER A 220 -1.16 -1.04 -12.42
CA SER A 220 -2.44 -0.30 -12.33
C SER A 220 -2.63 0.57 -11.09
N LEU A 221 -1.84 0.36 -10.03
CA LEU A 221 -2.01 1.06 -8.75
C LEU A 221 -1.40 2.47 -8.78
N GLN A 222 -2.14 3.43 -8.22
CA GLN A 222 -1.60 4.74 -7.85
C GLN A 222 -0.73 4.59 -6.59
N LYS A 223 0.55 4.94 -6.68
CA LYS A 223 1.49 4.82 -5.58
C LYS A 223 1.54 6.13 -4.79
N VAL A 224 1.39 6.04 -3.48
CA VAL A 224 1.48 7.16 -2.54
C VAL A 224 2.54 6.80 -1.51
N SER A 225 3.56 7.63 -1.36
CA SER A 225 4.64 7.38 -0.41
C SER A 225 4.50 8.30 0.81
N LEU A 226 4.46 7.71 2.01
CA LEU A 226 4.62 8.44 3.26
C LEU A 226 6.09 8.49 3.59
N ILE A 227 6.67 9.69 3.66
CA ILE A 227 8.12 9.89 3.77
C ILE A 227 8.51 10.32 5.19
N LYS A 228 7.63 11.05 5.89
CA LYS A 228 7.91 11.60 7.21
C LYS A 228 7.72 10.53 8.29
N ASN A 229 8.81 10.14 8.97
CA ASN A 229 8.72 9.32 10.17
C ASN A 229 8.10 10.13 11.32
N MET A 230 7.10 9.54 11.97
CA MET A 230 6.30 10.19 13.01
C MET A 230 6.66 9.72 14.42
N ARG A 231 7.41 8.63 14.59
CA ARG A 231 7.72 8.03 15.89
C ARG A 231 9.11 8.40 16.40
N ALA A 232 10.13 8.30 15.56
CA ALA A 232 11.51 8.65 15.92
C ALA A 232 11.89 10.05 15.43
N PHE A 233 10.92 10.95 15.27
CA PHE A 233 11.11 12.33 14.79
C PHE A 233 12.20 13.12 15.55
N LEU A 234 12.39 12.84 16.84
CA LEU A 234 13.38 13.50 17.69
C LEU A 234 14.81 12.93 17.57
N ASP A 235 14.98 11.73 16.99
CA ASP A 235 16.28 11.06 16.83
C ASP A 235 16.60 10.87 15.34
N LYS A 236 17.03 11.95 14.71
CA LYS A 236 17.35 11.97 13.27
C LYS A 236 18.47 10.99 12.90
N SER A 237 19.47 10.82 13.76
CA SER A 237 20.57 9.87 13.56
C SER A 237 20.07 8.43 13.48
N PHE A 238 19.18 8.04 14.40
CA PHE A 238 18.59 6.71 14.41
C PHE A 238 17.65 6.50 13.23
N LEU A 239 16.89 7.52 12.84
CA LEU A 239 16.05 7.48 11.64
C LEU A 239 16.86 7.21 10.36
N GLU A 240 17.93 7.97 10.16
CA GLU A 240 18.80 7.81 8.99
C GLU A 240 19.45 6.42 8.97
N PHE A 241 19.85 5.90 10.12
CA PHE A 241 20.34 4.53 10.26
C PHE A 241 19.27 3.50 9.86
N LEU A 242 18.05 3.59 10.40
CA LEU A 242 16.95 2.67 10.06
C LEU A 242 16.60 2.69 8.57
N LEU A 243 16.64 3.88 7.94
CA LEU A 243 16.42 4.01 6.51
C LEU A 243 17.53 3.32 5.72
N ARG A 244 18.81 3.55 6.06
CA ARG A 244 19.92 2.88 5.37
C ARG A 244 19.87 1.35 5.49
N VAL A 245 19.50 0.84 6.67
CA VAL A 245 19.27 -0.58 6.90
C VAL A 245 18.13 -1.10 6.02
N GLY A 246 16.98 -0.40 6.00
CA GLY A 246 15.82 -0.80 5.20
C GLY A 246 16.06 -0.76 3.69
N GLU A 247 16.86 0.19 3.20
CA GLU A 247 17.24 0.31 1.78
C GLU A 247 18.43 -0.59 1.40
N GLY A 248 19.02 -1.31 2.37
CA GLY A 248 20.20 -2.18 2.13
C GLY A 248 21.47 -1.42 1.77
N THR A 249 21.62 -0.19 2.28
CA THR A 249 22.77 0.70 2.02
C THR A 249 23.66 0.90 3.25
N GLU A 250 23.29 0.32 4.39
CA GLU A 250 24.13 0.35 5.59
C GLU A 250 25.39 -0.51 5.38
N PRO A 251 26.59 -0.01 5.75
CA PRO A 251 27.83 -0.76 5.56
C PRO A 251 27.80 -2.12 6.26
N GLU A 252 28.21 -3.14 5.53
CA GLU A 252 28.42 -4.49 6.05
C GLU A 252 29.86 -4.66 6.55
N ASN A 253 30.03 -5.51 7.56
CA ASN A 253 31.34 -5.95 8.04
C ASN A 253 31.93 -7.03 7.10
N GLU A 254 33.13 -7.53 7.44
CA GLU A 254 33.82 -8.57 6.66
C GLU A 254 33.02 -9.88 6.52
N ASP A 255 32.05 -10.13 7.41
CA ASP A 255 31.16 -11.29 7.38
C ASP A 255 29.87 -11.06 6.55
N GLY A 256 29.73 -9.91 5.90
CA GLY A 256 28.50 -9.53 5.17
C GLY A 256 27.31 -9.24 6.10
N ARG A 257 27.57 -8.77 7.32
CA ARG A 257 26.55 -8.41 8.31
C ARG A 257 26.56 -6.91 8.58
N ILE A 258 25.39 -6.33 8.78
CA ILE A 258 25.23 -4.93 9.17
C ILE A 258 25.95 -4.69 10.50
N SER A 259 26.87 -3.72 10.50
CA SER A 259 27.57 -3.30 11.72
C SER A 259 26.71 -2.31 12.50
N LEU A 260 26.46 -2.58 13.78
CA LEU A 260 25.71 -1.67 14.65
C LEU A 260 26.65 -0.65 15.28
N SER A 261 26.24 0.62 15.30
CA SER A 261 26.99 1.66 16.01
C SER A 261 27.08 1.35 17.51
N ASN A 262 28.24 1.61 18.11
CA ASN A 262 28.45 1.50 19.56
C ASN A 262 27.44 2.29 20.40
N ASN A 263 26.83 3.34 19.82
CA ASN A 263 25.83 4.16 20.49
C ASN A 263 24.46 3.46 20.67
N ILE A 264 24.23 2.37 19.93
CA ILE A 264 22.98 1.57 19.99
C ILE A 264 23.24 0.20 20.66
N LEU A 265 24.52 -0.14 20.89
CA LEU A 265 24.92 -1.40 21.52
C LEU A 265 24.85 -1.28 23.05
N VAL A 266 24.21 -2.25 23.69
CA VAL A 266 24.37 -2.50 25.13
C VAL A 266 25.48 -3.55 25.27
N PRO A 267 26.63 -3.23 25.90
CA PRO A 267 27.73 -4.17 26.06
C PRO A 267 27.27 -5.41 26.83
N TYR A 268 27.51 -6.58 26.23
CA TYR A 268 27.24 -7.86 26.89
C TYR A 268 28.37 -8.21 27.85
N ASP A 269 28.01 -8.57 29.07
CA ASP A 269 28.92 -9.04 30.10
C ASP A 269 28.45 -10.36 30.72
N ASN A 270 27.27 -10.37 31.35
CA ASN A 270 26.57 -11.57 31.77
C ASN A 270 25.06 -11.36 31.65
N LYS A 271 24.31 -12.45 31.62
CA LYS A 271 22.88 -12.44 31.30
C LYS A 271 22.09 -11.46 32.19
N ASP A 272 22.29 -11.49 33.51
CA ASP A 272 21.46 -10.73 34.44
C ASP A 272 21.81 -9.23 34.40
N SER A 273 23.11 -8.87 34.45
CA SER A 273 23.52 -7.46 34.39
C SER A 273 23.30 -6.83 33.02
N SER A 274 23.46 -7.59 31.93
CA SER A 274 23.15 -7.10 30.57
C SER A 274 21.66 -6.89 30.37
N LEU A 275 20.81 -7.76 30.92
CA LEU A 275 19.35 -7.57 30.91
C LEU A 275 18.94 -6.37 31.76
N ASP A 276 19.52 -6.21 32.95
CA ASP A 276 19.24 -5.05 33.82
C ASP A 276 19.64 -3.73 33.16
N ARG A 277 20.79 -3.68 32.46
CA ARG A 277 21.19 -2.52 31.65
C ARG A 277 20.23 -2.25 30.50
N LEU A 278 19.81 -3.29 29.79
CA LEU A 278 18.87 -3.17 28.68
C LEU A 278 17.52 -2.61 29.15
N CYS A 279 16.99 -3.15 30.26
CA CYS A 279 15.80 -2.65 30.92
C CYS A 279 16.01 -1.19 31.36
N SER A 280 17.10 -0.87 32.06
CA SER A 280 17.34 0.48 32.56
C SER A 280 17.44 1.53 31.45
N ASN A 281 18.11 1.21 30.34
CA ASN A 281 18.20 2.10 29.17
C ASN A 281 16.87 2.24 28.42
N SER A 282 16.07 1.17 28.31
CA SER A 282 14.76 1.22 27.63
C SER A 282 13.68 1.92 28.46
N TYR A 283 13.71 1.80 29.79
CA TYR A 283 12.79 2.52 30.69
C TYR A 283 13.10 4.02 30.80
N LEU A 284 14.37 4.44 30.75
CA LEU A 284 14.75 5.86 30.73
C LEU A 284 14.25 6.56 29.45
N LEU A 285 14.29 5.88 28.29
CA LEU A 285 13.74 6.40 27.04
C LEU A 285 12.21 6.56 27.10
N TYR A 286 11.50 5.62 27.74
CA TYR A 286 10.04 5.67 27.91
C TYR A 286 9.59 6.76 28.89
N ILE A 287 10.34 7.01 29.97
CA ILE A 287 10.03 8.07 30.94
C ILE A 287 10.35 9.47 30.36
N LEU A 288 11.41 9.62 29.56
CA LEU A 288 11.68 10.88 28.85
C LEU A 288 10.63 11.17 27.77
N ALA A 289 10.13 10.14 27.08
CA ALA A 289 9.03 10.32 26.11
C ALA A 289 7.68 10.63 26.77
N CYS A 290 7.37 10.06 27.95
CA CYS A 290 6.16 10.37 28.70
C CYS A 290 6.22 11.71 29.45
N SER A 291 7.40 12.20 29.84
CA SER A 291 7.55 13.52 30.50
C SER A 291 7.59 14.70 29.53
N ALA A 292 7.77 14.46 28.23
CA ALA A 292 7.62 15.47 27.18
C ALA A 292 6.18 15.61 26.64
N ALA A 293 5.23 14.84 27.17
CA ALA A 293 3.83 14.81 26.77
C ALA A 293 2.84 15.21 27.89
N LEU A 294 3.32 15.92 28.92
CA LEU A 294 2.55 16.67 29.91
C LEU A 294 3.02 18.12 29.92
#